data_AF-A0A1C5RSN8-F1
#
_entry.id   AF-A0A1C5RSN8-F1
#
_cell.length_a   1.000
_cell.length_b   1.000
_cell.length_c   1.000
_cell.angle_alpha   90.00
_cell.angle_beta   90.00
_cell.angle_gamma   90.00
#
_symmetry.space_group_name_H-M   'P 1'
#
loop_
_entity.id
_entity.type
_entity.pdbx_description
1 polymer ?
#
loop_
_entity_poly.entity_id
_entity_poly.type
_entity_poly.pdbx_seq_one_letter_code
_entity_poly.pdbx_strand_id
1 'polypeptide(L)'
;MNFEPQTYEELIRMKRCVELTKYYEVTEEELWEIYHFLEQEPEAFIKGGRQNLSLIIGQNTAKTQKVIMANCTDSSIDGILLSRTEFKVFPHYTPSSGSGSSGGSSSNNNNNNNNNNNNNNR
;
A
#
# COMPACT_ATOMS: atom_id res chain seq x y z
N MET A 1 7.48 20.80 -9.54
CA MET A 1 6.14 21.40 -9.68
C MET A 1 6.26 22.90 -9.65
N ASN A 2 6.08 23.55 -10.79
CA ASN A 2 6.35 24.97 -10.98
C ASN A 2 5.08 25.72 -11.42
N PHE A 3 4.02 25.68 -10.60
CA PHE A 3 2.85 26.51 -10.79
C PHE A 3 2.39 27.11 -9.45
N GLU A 4 1.76 28.27 -9.51
CA GLU A 4 1.21 28.93 -8.32
C GLU A 4 -0.24 28.48 -8.14
N PRO A 5 -0.60 27.85 -7.01
CA PRO A 5 -1.97 27.42 -6.76
C PRO A 5 -2.90 28.63 -6.64
N GLN A 6 -4.03 28.60 -7.33
CA GLN A 6 -5.05 29.64 -7.32
C GLN A 6 -6.12 29.39 -6.25
N THR A 7 -6.27 28.13 -5.83
CA THR A 7 -7.25 27.75 -4.80
C THR A 7 -6.60 27.09 -3.58
N TYR A 8 -7.31 27.12 -2.46
CA TYR A 8 -6.88 26.43 -1.24
C TYR A 8 -6.74 24.91 -1.45
N GLU A 9 -7.63 24.33 -2.25
CA GLU A 9 -7.61 22.91 -2.60
C GLU A 9 -6.36 22.54 -3.40
N GLU A 10 -5.98 23.35 -4.39
CA GLU A 10 -4.76 23.18 -5.17
C GLU A 10 -3.51 23.30 -4.28
N LEU A 11 -3.50 24.29 -3.37
CA LEU A 11 -2.39 24.49 -2.44
C LEU A 11 -2.20 23.28 -1.52
N ILE A 12 -3.28 22.75 -0.94
CA ILE A 12 -3.20 21.54 -0.11
C ILE A 12 -2.75 20.33 -0.93
N ARG A 13 -3.33 20.13 -2.12
CA ARG A 13 -2.98 19.02 -3.00
C ARG A 13 -1.50 19.08 -3.37
N MET A 14 -1.01 20.25 -3.77
CA MET A 14 0.41 20.49 -4.08
C MET A 14 1.29 20.20 -2.87
N LYS A 15 0.94 20.72 -1.68
CA LYS A 15 1.70 20.47 -0.45
C LYS A 15 1.81 18.97 -0.14
N ARG A 16 0.74 18.20 -0.32
CA ARG A 16 0.72 16.75 -0.09
C ARG A 16 1.53 15.98 -1.14
N CYS A 17 1.45 16.37 -2.41
CA CYS A 17 2.33 15.79 -3.44
C CYS A 17 3.80 16.07 -3.11
N VAL A 18 4.16 17.30 -2.71
CA VAL A 18 5.53 17.60 -2.26
C VAL A 18 5.90 16.80 -1.00
N GLU A 19 4.96 16.55 -0.10
CA GLU A 19 5.20 15.73 1.09
C GLU A 19 5.45 14.24 0.74
N LEU A 20 4.82 13.72 -0.31
CA LEU A 20 5.07 12.37 -0.83
C LEU A 20 6.53 12.16 -1.21
N THR A 21 7.18 13.16 -1.81
CA THR A 21 8.57 13.06 -2.29
C THR A 21 9.59 12.93 -1.15
N LYS A 22 9.18 13.17 0.10
CA LYS A 22 10.02 12.90 1.27
C LYS A 22 10.19 11.40 1.52
N TYR A 23 9.23 10.59 1.09
CA TYR A 23 9.17 9.15 1.37
C TYR A 23 9.43 8.29 0.14
N TYR A 24 9.27 8.83 -1.07
CA TYR A 24 9.36 8.09 -2.33
C TYR A 24 10.26 8.78 -3.35
N GLU A 25 11.06 7.98 -4.04
CA GLU A 25 11.73 8.39 -5.28
C GLU A 25 10.71 8.49 -6.40
N VAL A 26 10.27 9.72 -6.67
CA VAL A 26 9.34 10.05 -7.77
C VAL A 26 9.93 11.14 -8.63
N THR A 27 9.81 10.98 -9.95
CA THR A 27 10.17 12.00 -10.92
C THR A 27 9.16 13.15 -10.91
N GLU A 28 9.53 14.29 -11.49
CA GLU A 28 8.60 15.41 -11.61
C GLU A 28 7.36 15.04 -12.45
N GLU A 29 7.52 14.25 -13.51
CA GLU A 29 6.43 13.78 -14.36
C GLU A 29 5.43 12.90 -13.60
N GLU A 30 5.93 11.92 -12.84
CA GLU A 30 5.09 11.07 -11.99
C GLU A 30 4.38 11.86 -10.90
N LEU A 31 5.06 12.86 -10.33
CA LEU A 31 4.47 13.72 -9.33
C LEU A 31 3.30 14.54 -9.90
N TRP A 32 3.47 15.08 -11.11
CA TRP A 32 2.41 15.77 -11.84
C TRP A 32 1.25 14.86 -12.17
N GLU A 33 1.53 13.62 -12.58
CA GLU A 33 0.49 12.63 -12.84
C GLU A 33 -0.33 12.32 -11.58
N ILE A 34 0.33 12.13 -10.44
CA ILE A 34 -0.37 11.94 -9.15
C ILE A 34 -1.22 13.15 -8.80
N TYR A 35 -0.70 14.36 -8.99
CA TYR A 35 -1.45 15.58 -8.72
C TYR A 35 -2.72 15.68 -9.58
N HIS A 36 -2.61 15.47 -10.89
CA HIS A 36 -3.76 15.53 -11.79
C HIS A 36 -4.75 14.39 -11.56
N PHE A 37 -4.27 13.20 -11.19
CA PHE A 37 -5.15 12.09 -10.84
C PHE A 37 -6.03 12.42 -9.63
N LEU A 38 -5.46 13.02 -8.58
CA LEU A 38 -6.19 13.47 -7.38
C LEU A 38 -7.06 14.72 -7.64
N GLU A 39 -6.82 15.43 -8.74
CA GLU A 39 -7.60 16.58 -9.18
C GLU A 39 -8.87 16.16 -9.91
N GLN A 40 -8.74 15.24 -10.85
CA GLN A 40 -9.81 14.80 -11.73
C GLN A 40 -10.83 13.92 -10.99
N GLU A 41 -10.36 13.11 -10.04
CA GLU A 41 -11.16 12.08 -9.39
C GLU A 41 -11.25 12.33 -7.87
N PRO A 42 -12.37 12.87 -7.36
CA PRO A 42 -12.51 13.19 -5.93
C PRO A 42 -12.40 11.98 -5.00
N GLU A 43 -12.73 10.78 -5.51
CA GLU A 43 -12.63 9.51 -4.79
C GLU A 43 -11.28 8.79 -5.01
N ALA A 44 -10.34 9.43 -5.72
CA ALA A 44 -9.03 8.87 -5.94
C ALA A 44 -8.17 8.88 -4.67
N PHE A 45 -7.36 7.83 -4.55
CA PHE A 45 -6.27 7.78 -3.59
C PHE A 45 -5.07 7.03 -4.14
N ILE A 46 -3.91 7.35 -3.58
CA ILE A 46 -2.63 6.73 -3.84
C ILE A 46 -2.31 5.85 -2.64
N LYS A 47 -2.07 4.57 -2.89
CA LYS A 47 -1.55 3.64 -1.90
C LYS A 47 -0.08 3.40 -2.19
N GLY A 48 0.79 3.84 -1.29
CA GLY A 48 2.23 3.58 -1.39
C GLY A 48 2.61 2.29 -0.69
N GLY A 49 3.39 1.45 -1.38
CA GLY A 49 4.09 0.29 -0.82
C GLY A 49 5.60 0.53 -0.74
N ARG A 50 6.40 -0.54 -0.70
CA ARG A 50 7.88 -0.42 -0.64
C ARG A 50 8.53 -0.06 -1.98
N GLN A 51 7.90 -0.42 -3.10
CA GLN A 51 8.49 -0.31 -4.45
C GLN A 51 7.49 0.26 -5.48
N ASN A 52 6.31 0.69 -5.02
CA ASN A 52 5.29 1.21 -5.91
C ASN A 52 4.36 2.20 -5.23
N LEU A 53 3.69 2.98 -6.08
CA LEU A 53 2.52 3.80 -5.76
C LEU A 53 1.38 3.34 -6.66
N SER A 54 0.28 2.86 -6.06
CA SER A 54 -0.92 2.45 -6.78
C SER A 54 -1.96 3.56 -6.79
N LEU A 55 -2.37 3.99 -7.98
CA LEU A 55 -3.43 4.97 -8.23
C LEU A 55 -4.76 4.24 -8.34
N ILE A 56 -5.68 4.51 -7.42
CA ILE A 56 -6.94 3.78 -7.25
C ILE A 56 -8.11 4.79 -7.23
N ILE A 57 -9.24 4.45 -7.85
CA ILE A 57 -10.48 5.23 -7.79
C ILE A 57 -11.51 4.47 -6.96
N GLY A 58 -12.07 5.13 -5.95
CA GLY A 58 -13.10 4.57 -5.09
C GLY A 58 -12.56 3.47 -4.17
N GLN A 59 -13.42 2.91 -3.33
CA GLN A 59 -12.99 2.03 -2.23
C GLN A 59 -12.49 0.64 -2.67
N ASN A 60 -12.62 0.29 -3.95
CA ASN A 60 -12.26 -1.04 -4.44
C ASN A 60 -10.82 -1.09 -4.94
N THR A 61 -9.91 -1.58 -4.10
CA THR A 61 -8.48 -1.73 -4.43
C THR A 61 -8.21 -2.69 -5.59
N ALA A 62 -9.19 -3.50 -6.02
CA ALA A 62 -9.06 -4.33 -7.22
C ALA A 62 -9.08 -3.52 -8.52
N LYS A 63 -9.60 -2.29 -8.50
CA LYS A 63 -9.56 -1.35 -9.63
C LYS A 63 -8.38 -0.40 -9.51
N THR A 64 -7.17 -0.96 -9.59
CA THR A 64 -5.98 -0.14 -9.75
C THR A 64 -5.97 0.41 -11.16
N GLN A 65 -6.00 1.73 -11.30
CA GLN A 65 -5.98 2.41 -12.60
C GLN A 65 -4.57 2.44 -13.16
N LYS A 66 -3.57 2.67 -12.29
CA LYS A 66 -2.16 2.71 -12.66
C LYS A 66 -1.27 2.34 -11.48
N VAL A 67 -0.10 1.79 -11.79
CA VAL A 67 1.00 1.59 -10.84
C VAL A 67 2.19 2.39 -11.33
N ILE A 68 2.75 3.21 -10.44
CA ILE A 68 4.03 3.91 -10.63
C ILE A 68 5.08 3.13 -9.84
N MET A 69 6.20 2.79 -10.47
CA MET A 69 7.30 2.10 -9.79
C MET A 69 8.16 3.15 -9.09
N ALA A 70 8.08 3.19 -7.76
CA ALA A 70 8.74 4.19 -6.94
C ALA A 70 9.19 3.55 -5.63
N ASN A 71 10.49 3.65 -5.34
CA ASN A 71 11.04 3.08 -4.11
C ASN A 71 10.69 3.96 -2.92
N CYS A 72 10.27 3.32 -1.84
CA CYS A 72 10.18 3.98 -0.55
C CYS A 72 11.60 4.15 0.03
N THR A 73 12.00 5.39 0.28
CA THR A 73 13.33 5.74 0.80
C THR A 73 13.39 5.72 2.32
N ASP A 74 12.24 5.74 2.99
CA ASP A 74 12.14 5.72 4.44
C ASP A 74 11.84 4.30 4.94
N SER A 75 12.86 3.65 5.52
CA SER A 75 12.72 2.29 6.03
C SER A 75 11.86 2.20 7.30
N SER A 76 11.57 3.33 7.95
CA SER A 76 10.73 3.41 9.15
C SER A 76 9.24 3.32 8.85
N ILE A 77 8.83 3.27 7.58
CA ILE A 77 7.44 3.18 7.15
C ILE A 77 7.21 1.92 6.29
N ASP A 78 6.00 1.39 6.35
CA ASP A 78 5.53 0.34 5.45
C ASP A 78 4.85 0.90 4.20
N GLY A 79 4.39 2.16 4.27
CA GLY A 79 3.81 2.85 3.14
C GLY A 79 3.00 4.07 3.55
N ILE A 80 2.24 4.58 2.60
CA ILE A 80 1.36 5.73 2.80
C ILE A 80 -0.02 5.53 2.17
N LEU A 81 -0.97 6.35 2.60
CA LEU A 81 -2.22 6.61 1.91
C LEU A 81 -2.34 8.12 1.67
N LEU A 82 -2.50 8.51 0.41
CA LEU A 82 -2.68 9.90 0.01
C LEU A 82 -3.99 10.03 -0.75
N SER A 83 -4.86 10.96 -0.35
CA SER A 83 -6.10 11.28 -1.04
C SER A 83 -6.33 12.79 -1.09
N ARG A 84 -7.48 13.19 -1.63
CA ARG A 84 -7.92 14.59 -1.61
C ARG A 84 -8.05 15.17 -0.19
N THR A 85 -8.28 14.35 0.84
CA THR A 85 -8.49 14.83 2.22
C THR A 85 -7.49 14.29 3.24
N GLU A 86 -6.76 13.22 2.91
CA GLU A 86 -5.90 12.52 3.86
C GLU A 86 -4.46 12.37 3.32
N PHE A 87 -3.48 12.49 4.22
CA PHE A 87 -2.12 12.01 4.02
C PHE A 87 -1.75 11.23 5.28
N LYS A 88 -1.71 9.90 5.16
CA LYS A 88 -1.48 9.00 6.29
C LYS A 88 -0.22 8.19 6.03
N VAL A 89 0.68 8.20 7.00
CA VAL A 89 1.90 7.40 7.00
C VAL A 89 1.65 6.16 7.85
N PHE A 90 2.01 4.98 7.33
CA PHE A 90 1.96 3.72 8.07
C PHE A 90 3.36 3.37 8.56
N PRO A 91 3.66 3.50 9.86
CA PRO A 91 4.97 3.17 10.38
C PRO A 91 5.23 1.67 10.28
N HIS A 92 6.48 1.31 10.07
CA HIS A 92 6.94 -0.07 10.13
C HIS A 92 6.99 -0.54 11.58
N TYR A 93 6.25 -1.60 11.89
CA TYR A 93 6.28 -2.19 13.23
C TYR A 93 7.40 -3.24 13.34
N THR A 94 8.40 -2.95 14.14
CA THR A 94 9.39 -3.93 14.58
C THR A 94 8.99 -4.45 15.97
N PRO A 95 8.57 -5.72 16.11
CA PRO A 95 8.36 -6.27 17.45
C PRO A 95 9.70 -6.25 18.19
N SER A 96 9.72 -5.62 19.37
CA SER A 96 10.83 -5.75 20.29
C SER A 96 11.02 -7.23 20.60
N SER A 97 12.22 -7.75 20.39
CA SER A 97 12.61 -9.10 20.78
C SER A 97 12.56 -9.24 22.31
N GLY A 98 11.36 -9.47 22.83
CA GLY A 98 11.22 -10.11 24.12
C GLY A 98 11.80 -11.51 23.99
N SER A 99 12.88 -11.77 24.69
CA SER A 99 13.46 -13.09 24.90
C SER A 99 12.47 -13.98 25.68
N GLY A 100 11.38 -14.36 25.03
CA GLY A 100 10.42 -15.34 25.50
C GLY A 100 10.84 -16.73 25.02
N SER A 101 11.73 -17.38 25.76
CA SER A 101 11.81 -18.84 25.71
C SER A 101 10.50 -19.40 26.26
N SER A 102 9.65 -19.94 25.39
CA SER A 102 8.60 -20.88 25.80
C SER A 102 8.35 -21.85 24.66
N GLY A 103 8.88 -23.06 24.84
CA GLY A 103 8.71 -24.18 23.94
C GLY A 103 7.24 -24.56 23.79
N GLY A 104 6.91 -24.99 22.58
CA GLY A 104 5.60 -25.51 22.23
C GLY A 104 5.73 -26.30 20.95
N SER A 105 6.28 -27.51 21.03
CA SER A 105 6.25 -28.46 19.94
C SER A 105 4.80 -28.88 19.70
N SER A 106 4.11 -28.27 18.73
CA SER A 106 2.84 -28.78 18.25
C SER A 106 3.12 -29.96 17.31
N SER A 107 3.03 -31.17 17.88
CA SER A 107 3.07 -32.43 17.15
C SER A 107 1.96 -32.47 16.10
N ASN A 108 2.37 -32.48 14.83
CA ASN A 108 1.49 -32.66 13.69
C ASN A 108 1.11 -34.14 13.58
N ASN A 109 -0.05 -34.54 14.11
CA ASN A 109 -0.56 -35.91 13.94
C ASN A 109 -1.55 -35.95 12.78
N ASN A 110 -1.01 -36.05 11.56
CA ASN A 110 -1.76 -36.33 10.35
C ASN A 110 -1.92 -37.86 10.22
N ASN A 111 -3.06 -38.39 10.67
CA ASN A 111 -3.46 -39.75 10.34
C ASN A 111 -4.98 -39.82 10.18
N ASN A 112 -5.46 -39.68 8.95
CA ASN A 112 -6.73 -40.29 8.56
C ASN A 112 -6.53 -41.07 7.25
N ASN A 113 -5.95 -42.24 7.41
CA ASN A 113 -6.04 -43.33 6.45
C ASN A 113 -7.46 -43.91 6.51
N ASN A 114 -8.30 -43.59 5.52
CA ASN A 114 -9.48 -44.42 5.24
C ASN A 114 -9.41 -44.94 3.81
N ASN A 115 -8.54 -45.93 3.62
CA ASN A 115 -8.66 -46.90 2.55
C ASN A 115 -9.81 -47.85 2.91
N ASN A 116 -10.96 -47.70 2.26
CA ASN A 116 -11.91 -48.81 2.15
C ASN A 116 -12.16 -49.10 0.66
N ASN A 117 -11.23 -49.86 0.10
CA ASN A 117 -11.44 -50.62 -1.12
C ASN A 117 -12.14 -51.94 -0.75
N ASN A 118 -13.43 -52.05 -1.08
CA ASN A 118 -14.10 -53.34 -1.27
C ASN A 118 -15.23 -53.10 -2.28
N ASN A 119 -14.96 -53.17 -3.58
CA ASN A 119 -14.84 -54.37 -4.41
C ASN A 119 -16.15 -55.19 -4.53
N ASN A 120 -16.46 -55.50 -5.79
CA ASN A 120 -17.37 -56.51 -6.33
C ASN A 120 -18.85 -56.18 -6.63
N ASN A 121 -19.09 -56.11 -7.94
CA ASN A 121 -20.01 -56.93 -8.74
C ASN A 121 -21.48 -57.02 -8.30
N ARG A 122 -22.38 -56.35 -9.04
CA ARG A 122 -23.11 -56.91 -10.19
C ARG A 122 -24.11 -55.89 -10.76
#